data_AF-A0A6G0VQ10-F1
#
_entry.id   AF-A0A6G0VQ10-F1
#
_cell.length_a   1.000
_cell.length_b   1.000
_cell.length_c   1.000
_cell.angle_alpha   90.00
_cell.angle_beta   90.00
_cell.angle_gamma   90.00
#
_symmetry.space_group_name_H-M   'P 1'
#
loop_
_entity.id
_entity.type
_entity.pdbx_description
1 polymer ?
#
loop_
_entity_poly.entity_id
_entity_poly.type
_entity_poly.pdbx_seq_one_letter_code
_entity_poly.pdbx_strand_id
1 'polypeptide(L)'
;MGMDFITSKRGKKMAVEYGHKYILAYTFSKNVERWRCSNKICPAKRLIEDGKMIKKHDSHNLKNIYYARKKTLPSNPKSLSDMHKALNDLQLTISKNEDFLFINDELSRSVTPAPQVLNFCSKITQDYVTIL
;
A
#
# COMPACT_ATOMS: atom_id res chain seq x y z
N MET A 1 13.11 -17.17 8.77
CA MET A 1 12.93 -15.71 8.64
C MET A 1 13.26 -15.08 10.00
N GLY A 2 14.54 -14.76 10.22
CA GLY A 2 15.08 -14.40 11.53
C GLY A 2 15.46 -12.93 11.64
N MET A 3 15.63 -12.47 12.87
CA MET A 3 16.12 -11.14 13.21
C MET A 3 17.42 -11.30 13.99
N ASP A 4 18.48 -10.67 13.51
CA ASP A 4 19.82 -10.81 14.09
C ASP A 4 20.18 -9.59 14.92
N PHE A 5 20.72 -9.79 16.11
CA PHE A 5 21.23 -8.70 16.95
C PHE A 5 22.73 -8.57 16.76
N ILE A 6 23.17 -7.39 16.33
CA ILE A 6 24.57 -7.07 16.12
C ILE A 6 24.98 -5.86 16.96
N THR A 7 26.27 -5.71 17.20
CA THR A 7 26.82 -4.51 17.85
C THR A 7 27.48 -3.62 16.81
N SER A 8 27.14 -2.33 16.79
CA SER A 8 27.81 -1.36 15.92
C SER A 8 29.27 -1.18 16.31
N LYS A 9 30.10 -0.65 15.40
CA LYS A 9 31.49 -0.25 15.70
C LYS A 9 31.62 0.72 16.89
N ARG A 10 30.53 1.40 17.26
CA ARG A 10 30.45 2.35 18.38
C ARG A 10 29.84 1.73 19.64
N GLY A 11 29.74 0.40 19.73
CA GLY A 11 29.23 -0.33 20.90
C GLY A 11 27.71 -0.38 21.06
N LYS A 12 26.92 0.29 20.21
CA LYS A 12 25.45 0.27 20.29
C LYS A 12 24.85 -1.00 19.70
N LYS A 13 23.92 -1.64 20.42
CA LYS A 13 23.13 -2.79 19.95
C LYS A 13 22.21 -2.37 18.79
N MET A 14 22.16 -3.19 17.76
CA MET A 14 21.37 -3.02 16.55
C MET A 14 20.65 -4.33 16.25
N ALA A 15 19.49 -4.25 15.62
CA ALA A 15 18.79 -5.42 15.11
C ALA A 15 18.73 -5.35 13.58
N VAL A 16 18.87 -6.49 12.91
CA VAL A 16 18.91 -6.60 11.45
C VAL A 16 17.84 -7.57 11.00
N GLU A 17 16.99 -7.12 10.07
CA GLU A 17 15.92 -7.92 9.48
C GLU A 17 15.91 -7.66 7.96
N TYR A 18 16.14 -8.69 7.14
CA TYR A 18 16.20 -8.58 5.67
C TYR A 18 17.08 -7.43 5.15
N GLY A 19 18.27 -7.26 5.73
CA GLY A 19 19.19 -6.19 5.36
C GLY A 19 18.83 -4.79 5.89
N HIS A 20 17.68 -4.63 6.54
CA HIS A 20 17.30 -3.39 7.21
C HIS A 20 17.82 -3.34 8.63
N LYS A 21 18.46 -2.22 8.99
CA LYS A 21 19.03 -2.00 10.31
C LYS A 21 18.07 -1.22 11.20
N TYR A 22 17.95 -1.65 12.43
CA TYR A 22 17.11 -1.05 13.45
C TYR A 22 17.96 -0.63 14.65
N ILE A 23 17.55 0.47 15.27
CA ILE A 23 18.15 1.03 16.48
C ILE A 23 17.08 1.04 17.56
N LEU A 24 17.45 0.66 18.79
CA LEU A 24 16.58 0.73 19.94
C LEU A 24 16.13 2.19 20.15
N ALA A 25 14.82 2.42 20.14
CA ALA A 25 14.25 3.73 20.42
C ALA A 25 14.06 3.92 21.92
N TYR A 26 13.34 2.98 22.55
CA TYR A 26 13.12 2.93 23.99
C TYR A 26 12.53 1.57 24.38
N THR A 27 12.57 1.28 25.68
CA THR A 27 12.02 0.07 26.29
C THR A 27 10.80 0.44 27.13
N PHE A 28 9.70 -0.27 26.95
CA PHE A 28 8.50 -0.16 27.78
C PHE A 28 8.66 -0.96 29.09
N SER A 29 7.73 -0.79 30.03
CA SER A 29 7.63 -1.68 31.19
C SER A 29 7.26 -3.10 30.73
N LYS A 30 7.94 -4.11 31.29
CA LYS A 30 7.87 -5.55 30.92
C LYS A 30 8.68 -5.99 29.69
N ASN A 31 9.93 -5.54 29.54
CA ASN A 31 10.88 -6.03 28.51
C ASN A 31 10.45 -5.88 27.03
N VAL A 32 9.41 -5.09 26.75
CA VAL A 32 9.02 -4.78 25.38
C VAL A 32 9.86 -3.64 24.86
N GLU A 33 10.73 -3.93 23.92
CA GLU A 33 11.59 -2.97 23.25
C GLU A 33 10.95 -2.47 21.95
N ARG A 34 10.91 -1.15 21.76
CA ARG A 34 10.56 -0.55 20.48
C ARG A 34 11.83 -0.20 19.71
N TRP A 35 11.94 -0.76 18.52
CA TRP A 35 13.03 -0.56 17.59
C TRP A 35 12.55 0.24 16.38
N ARG A 36 13.33 1.24 15.96
CA ARG A 36 13.04 2.05 14.77
C ARG A 36 14.09 1.81 13.69
N CYS A 37 13.70 1.96 12.44
CA CYS A 37 14.66 1.92 11.33
C CYS A 37 15.80 2.94 11.56
N SER A 38 17.03 2.57 11.16
CA SER A 38 18.20 3.45 11.28
C SER A 38 18.06 4.70 10.41
N ASN A 39 17.36 4.60 9.28
CA ASN A 39 16.95 5.76 8.49
C ASN A 39 15.84 6.52 9.24
N LYS A 40 16.15 7.72 9.73
CA LYS A 40 15.24 8.55 10.54
C LYS A 40 13.94 8.93 9.83
N ILE A 41 13.94 8.97 8.49
CA ILE A 41 12.76 9.36 7.69
C ILE A 41 11.84 8.15 7.45
N CYS A 42 12.38 6.93 7.60
CA CYS A 42 11.64 5.70 7.38
C CYS A 42 10.64 5.47 8.52
N PRO A 43 9.36 5.19 8.22
CA PRO A 43 8.35 5.01 9.25
C PRO A 43 8.42 3.65 9.96
N ALA A 44 9.14 2.66 9.41
CA ALA A 44 9.16 1.28 9.89
C ALA A 44 9.66 1.14 11.35
N LYS A 45 8.89 0.40 12.16
CA LYS A 45 9.20 0.07 13.55
C LYS A 45 8.98 -1.41 13.82
N ARG A 46 9.65 -1.94 14.85
CA ARG A 46 9.50 -3.30 15.36
C ARG A 46 9.29 -3.23 16.86
N LEU A 47 8.33 -4.01 17.37
CA LEU A 47 8.24 -4.29 18.79
C LEU A 47 8.79 -5.68 19.01
N ILE A 48 9.70 -5.78 19.97
CA ILE A 48 10.40 -6.99 20.34
C ILE A 48 10.16 -7.21 21.83
N GLU A 49 9.81 -8.42 22.24
CA GLU A 49 9.66 -8.83 23.63
C GLU A 49 10.51 -10.09 23.83
N ASP A 50 11.37 -10.08 24.84
CA ASP A 50 12.30 -11.18 25.14
C ASP A 50 13.08 -11.70 23.91
N GLY A 51 13.55 -10.76 23.08
CA GLY A 51 14.32 -11.04 21.86
C GLY A 51 13.50 -11.57 20.68
N LYS A 52 12.18 -11.78 20.84
CA LYS A 52 11.27 -12.19 19.77
C LYS A 52 10.47 -11.01 19.27
N MET A 53 10.33 -10.91 17.95
CA MET A 53 9.52 -9.88 17.33
C MET A 53 8.04 -10.19 17.51
N ILE A 54 7.31 -9.29 18.19
CA ILE A 54 5.88 -9.43 18.46
C ILE A 54 5.02 -8.67 17.45
N LYS A 55 5.47 -7.50 16.98
CA LYS A 55 4.71 -6.64 16.05
C LYS A 55 5.60 -5.91 15.06
N LYS A 56 5.07 -5.76 13.84
CA LYS A 56 5.62 -4.90 12.78
C LYS A 56 4.69 -3.69 12.61
N HIS A 57 5.25 -2.49 12.67
CA HIS A 57 4.54 -1.27 12.30
C HIS A 57 5.20 -0.63 11.10
N ASP A 58 4.37 -0.18 10.16
CA ASP A 58 4.74 0.49 8.91
C ASP A 58 5.68 -0.33 8.02
N SER A 59 5.60 -0.11 6.71
CA SER A 59 6.55 -0.69 5.76
C SER A 59 7.73 0.25 5.53
N HIS A 60 8.86 -0.31 5.12
CA HIS A 60 9.89 0.51 4.48
C HIS A 60 9.30 1.16 3.22
N ASN A 61 9.74 2.36 2.89
CA ASN A 61 9.39 3.08 1.64
C ASN A 61 7.92 3.51 1.45
N LEU A 62 7.07 3.50 2.49
CA LEU A 62 5.66 3.89 2.36
C LEU A 62 5.46 5.30 1.76
N LYS A 63 6.33 6.24 2.13
CA LYS A 63 6.31 7.60 1.57
C LYS A 63 6.62 7.62 0.07
N ASN A 64 7.55 6.79 -0.40
CA ASN A 64 7.93 6.75 -1.82
C ASN A 64 6.76 6.23 -2.67
N ILE A 65 6.03 5.22 -2.18
CA ILE A 65 4.83 4.71 -2.86
C ILE A 65 3.74 5.78 -2.88
N TYR A 66 3.48 6.46 -1.76
CA TYR A 66 2.49 7.54 -1.71
C TYR A 66 2.83 8.69 -2.67
N TYR A 67 4.08 9.17 -2.69
CA TYR A 67 4.52 10.21 -3.60
C TYR A 67 4.50 9.76 -5.06
N ALA A 68 4.87 8.50 -5.36
CA ALA A 68 4.80 7.93 -6.70
C ALA A 68 3.34 7.83 -7.19
N ARG A 69 2.43 7.36 -6.33
CA ARG A 69 0.98 7.32 -6.62
C ARG A 69 0.44 8.73 -6.90
N LYS A 70 0.82 9.72 -6.09
CA LYS A 70 0.38 11.11 -6.30
C LYS A 70 0.93 11.75 -7.60
N LYS A 71 2.07 11.28 -8.11
CA LYS A 71 2.63 11.74 -9.40
C LYS A 71 1.95 11.12 -10.61
N THR A 72 1.40 9.91 -10.46
CA THR A 72 0.91 9.09 -11.58
C THR A 72 -0.61 9.02 -11.65
N LEU A 73 -1.28 9.14 -10.51
CA LEU A 73 -2.73 9.06 -10.40
C LEU A 73 -3.30 10.43 -10.04
N PRO A 74 -4.43 10.83 -10.66
CA PRO A 74 -5.14 12.03 -10.25
C PRO A 74 -5.62 11.90 -8.81
N SER A 75 -5.80 13.05 -8.15
CA SER A 75 -6.35 13.06 -6.80
C SER A 75 -7.76 12.47 -6.80
N ASN A 76 -8.11 11.74 -5.74
CA ASN A 76 -9.44 11.13 -5.63
C ASN A 76 -10.51 12.23 -5.81
N PRO A 77 -11.40 12.12 -6.81
CA PRO A 77 -12.40 13.14 -7.08
C PRO A 77 -13.32 13.30 -5.86
N LYS A 78 -13.60 14.53 -5.49
CA LYS A 78 -14.44 14.85 -4.32
C LYS A 78 -15.89 15.10 -4.69
N SER A 79 -16.15 15.25 -5.98
CA SER A 79 -17.47 15.46 -6.55
C SER A 79 -17.62 14.63 -7.82
N LEU A 80 -18.87 14.38 -8.20
CA LEU A 80 -19.19 13.70 -9.45
C LEU A 80 -18.62 14.46 -10.67
N SER A 81 -18.66 15.79 -10.65
CA SER A 81 -18.06 16.60 -11.72
C SER A 81 -16.54 16.41 -11.81
N ASP A 82 -15.85 16.35 -10.67
CA ASP A 82 -14.41 16.07 -10.66
C ASP A 82 -14.09 14.66 -11.18
N MET A 83 -15.00 13.70 -10.93
CA MET A 83 -14.87 12.35 -11.46
C MET A 83 -14.96 12.34 -12.99
N HIS A 84 -15.98 12.99 -13.57
CA HIS A 84 -16.14 13.09 -15.02
C HIS A 84 -14.92 13.76 -15.68
N LYS A 85 -14.37 14.82 -15.07
CA LYS A 85 -13.14 15.48 -15.54
C LYS A 85 -11.92 14.56 -15.47
N ALA A 86 -11.71 13.91 -14.33
CA ALA A 86 -10.58 13.00 -14.14
C ALA A 86 -10.61 11.80 -15.11
N LEU A 87 -11.81 11.31 -15.47
CA LEU A 87 -11.98 10.26 -16.46
C LEU A 87 -11.65 10.72 -17.89
N ASN A 88 -12.02 11.95 -18.26
CA ASN A 88 -11.66 12.52 -19.56
C ASN A 88 -10.14 12.78 -19.67
N ASP A 89 -9.50 13.18 -18.57
CA ASP A 89 -8.06 13.44 -18.51
C ASP A 89 -7.23 12.14 -18.55
N LEU A 90 -7.76 11.03 -18.03
CA LEU A 90 -7.17 9.72 -18.21
C LEU A 90 -7.39 9.27 -19.66
N GLN A 91 -6.39 9.49 -20.53
CA GLN A 91 -6.34 8.88 -21.86
C GLN A 91 -6.20 7.35 -21.72
N LEU A 92 -7.32 6.67 -21.46
CA LEU A 92 -7.42 5.22 -21.34
C LEU A 92 -7.22 4.59 -22.73
N THR A 93 -5.96 4.37 -23.11
CA THR A 93 -5.62 3.51 -24.23
C THR A 93 -5.44 2.08 -23.71
N ILE A 94 -6.34 1.21 -24.13
CA ILE A 94 -6.37 -0.18 -23.67
C ILE A 94 -5.26 -0.93 -24.42
N SER A 95 -4.46 -1.71 -23.70
CA SER A 95 -3.31 -2.46 -24.25
C SER A 95 -3.71 -3.68 -25.09
N LYS A 96 -4.99 -4.01 -25.10
CA LYS A 96 -5.58 -5.08 -25.89
C LYS A 96 -6.82 -4.49 -26.54
N ASN A 97 -6.95 -4.73 -27.84
CA ASN A 97 -8.03 -4.29 -28.71
C ASN A 97 -9.38 -4.92 -28.31
N GLU A 98 -9.81 -4.69 -27.07
CA GLU A 98 -11.03 -5.17 -26.44
C GLU A 98 -11.91 -3.97 -26.10
N ASP A 99 -13.19 -4.06 -26.46
CA ASP A 99 -14.17 -2.98 -26.38
C ASP A 99 -14.65 -2.75 -24.93
N PHE A 100 -13.79 -2.20 -24.07
CA PHE A 100 -14.27 -1.55 -22.85
C PHE A 100 -14.77 -0.16 -23.22
N LEU A 101 -16.00 -0.08 -23.69
CA LEU A 101 -16.68 1.21 -23.86
C LEU A 101 -17.00 1.79 -22.48
N PHE A 102 -16.13 2.66 -21.98
CA PHE A 102 -16.44 3.54 -20.86
C PHE A 102 -17.17 4.77 -21.39
N ILE A 103 -18.50 4.76 -21.37
CA ILE A 103 -19.28 5.93 -21.73
C ILE A 103 -19.32 6.86 -20.52
N ASN A 104 -18.62 7.99 -20.63
CA ASN A 104 -18.67 9.07 -19.65
C ASN A 104 -19.89 9.96 -19.94
N ASP A 105 -21.10 9.49 -19.64
CA ASP A 105 -22.34 10.21 -19.95
C ASP A 105 -22.73 11.17 -18.81
N GLU A 106 -22.54 12.48 -19.06
CA GLU A 106 -22.88 13.55 -18.12
C GLU A 106 -24.39 13.70 -17.90
N LEU A 107 -25.24 13.24 -18.85
CA LEU A 107 -26.70 13.35 -18.76
C LEU A 107 -27.30 12.26 -17.87
N SER A 108 -26.80 11.03 -17.95
CA SER A 108 -27.29 9.92 -17.11
C SER A 108 -26.63 9.84 -15.73
N ARG A 109 -25.56 10.62 -15.46
CA ARG A 109 -24.76 10.57 -14.22
C ARG A 109 -24.29 9.15 -13.87
N SER A 110 -24.11 8.30 -14.88
CA SER A 110 -23.79 6.89 -14.70
C SER A 110 -22.56 6.53 -15.52
N VAL A 111 -21.63 5.82 -14.91
CA VAL A 111 -20.51 5.19 -15.62
C VAL A 111 -20.89 3.73 -15.79
N THR A 112 -21.30 3.36 -17.00
CA THR A 112 -21.68 1.97 -17.31
C THR A 112 -20.54 1.29 -18.04
N PRO A 113 -20.05 0.15 -17.54
CA PRO A 113 -19.15 -0.68 -18.32
C PRO A 113 -19.96 -1.38 -19.42
N ALA A 114 -19.33 -1.66 -20.57
CA ALA A 114 -19.97 -2.35 -21.68
C ALA A 114 -20.65 -3.67 -21.22
N PRO A 115 -21.75 -4.13 -21.87
CA PRO A 115 -22.51 -5.31 -21.44
C PRO A 115 -21.66 -6.59 -21.26
N GLN A 116 -20.56 -6.69 -22.01
CA GLN A 116 -19.61 -7.80 -21.95
C GLN A 116 -18.86 -7.86 -20.59
N VAL A 117 -18.64 -6.70 -19.96
CA VAL A 117 -17.97 -6.55 -18.67
C VAL A 117 -18.89 -6.91 -17.51
N LEU A 118 -20.19 -6.63 -17.62
CA LEU A 118 -21.20 -7.05 -16.65
C LEU A 118 -21.23 -8.57 -16.51
N ASN A 119 -21.12 -9.30 -17.62
CA ASN A 119 -21.01 -10.76 -17.62
C ASN A 119 -19.68 -11.26 -17.02
N PHE A 120 -18.58 -10.55 -17.24
CA PHE A 120 -17.28 -10.88 -16.65
C PHE A 120 -17.25 -10.61 -15.14
N CYS A 121 -17.75 -9.46 -14.69
CA CYS A 121 -17.88 -9.12 -13.28
C CYS A 121 -18.88 -10.04 -12.55
N SER A 122 -19.96 -10.48 -13.21
CA SER A 122 -20.90 -11.49 -12.70
C SER A 122 -20.21 -12.83 -12.45
N LYS A 123 -19.34 -13.30 -13.35
CA LYS A 123 -18.56 -14.53 -13.15
C LYS A 123 -17.59 -14.40 -11.99
N ILE A 124 -16.86 -13.28 -11.92
CA ILE A 124 -15.91 -13.02 -10.84
C ILE A 124 -16.62 -12.94 -9.48
N THR A 125 -17.80 -12.31 -9.39
CA THR A 125 -18.56 -12.25 -8.13
C THR A 125 -19.12 -13.60 -7.70
N GLN A 126 -19.49 -14.49 -8.64
CA GLN A 126 -19.84 -15.88 -8.32
C GLN A 126 -18.64 -16.67 -7.79
N ASP A 127 -17.44 -16.44 -8.33
CA ASP A 127 -16.22 -17.11 -7.86
C ASP A 127 -15.79 -16.67 -6.44
N TYR A 128 -16.10 -15.43 -6.04
CA TYR A 128 -15.84 -14.94 -4.66
C TYR A 128 -16.93 -15.31 -3.65
N VAL A 129 -18.13 -15.71 -4.07
CA VAL A 129 -19.19 -16.19 -3.16
C VAL A 129 -19.08 -17.71 -2.89
N THR A 130 -18.28 -18.44 -3.66
CA THR A 130 -18.09 -19.90 -3.48
C THR A 130 -16.86 -20.25 -2.62
N ILE A 131 -16.22 -19.27 -1.99
CA ILE A 131 -15.19 -19.49 -0.96
C ILE A 131 -15.58 -18.76 0.32
N LEU A 132 -16.72 -19.15 0.91
CA LEU A 132 -17.03 -19.03 2.33
C LEU A 132 -17.79 -20.27 2.79
#